data_AF-A0A526VE32-F1
#
_entry.id   AF-A0A526VE32-F1
#
_cell.length_a   1.000
_cell.length_b   1.000
_cell.length_c   1.000
_cell.angle_alpha   90.00
_cell.angle_beta   90.00
_cell.angle_gamma   90.00
#
_symmetry.space_group_name_H-M   'P 1'
#
loop_
_entity.id
_entity.type
_entity.pdbx_description
1 polymer ?
#
loop_
_entity_poly.entity_id
_entity_poly.type
_entity_poly.pdbx_seq_one_letter_code
_entity_poly.pdbx_strand_id
1 'polypeptide(L)' 'ELYLMYNSARAIFEKHGVTVTRSLVGSYVTSLDMAGCSITLTMLDHETTAFWDTPVHTAALRWGM' A
#
# COMPACT_ATOMS: atom_id res chain seq x y z
N GLU A 1 -4.15 -5.57 -13.54
CA GLU A 1 -3.76 -6.74 -12.71
C GLU A 1 -3.50 -6.37 -11.25
N LEU A 2 -2.73 -5.31 -10.94
CA LEU A 2 -2.40 -4.94 -9.55
C LEU A 2 -3.62 -4.74 -8.61
N TYR A 3 -4.71 -4.15 -9.11
CA TYR A 3 -5.95 -4.02 -8.32
C TYR A 3 -6.62 -5.37 -8.01
N LEU A 4 -6.55 -6.33 -8.93
CA LEU A 4 -7.04 -7.69 -8.68
C LEU A 4 -6.18 -8.39 -7.62
N MET A 5 -4.86 -8.23 -7.72
CA MET A 5 -3.91 -8.73 -6.72
C MET A 5 -4.18 -8.10 -5.34
N TYR A 6 -4.42 -6.78 -5.29
CA TYR A 6 -4.78 -6.08 -4.07
C TYR A 6 -6.07 -6.63 -3.46
N ASN A 7 -7.13 -6.82 -4.26
CA ASN A 7 -8.40 -7.35 -3.78
C ASN A 7 -8.23 -8.77 -3.17
N SER A 8 -7.48 -9.64 -3.85
CA SER A 8 -7.16 -10.97 -3.35
C SER A 8 -6.35 -10.92 -2.04
N ALA A 9 -5.33 -10.07 -1.97
CA ALA A 9 -4.51 -9.89 -0.78
C ALA A 9 -5.33 -9.35 0.41
N ARG A 10 -6.14 -8.31 0.17
CA ARG A 10 -7.03 -7.72 1.18
C ARG A 10 -7.99 -8.75 1.76
N ALA A 11 -8.63 -9.55 0.91
CA ALA A 11 -9.54 -10.61 1.37
C ALA A 11 -8.83 -11.65 2.25
N ILE A 12 -7.59 -12.01 1.91
CA ILE A 12 -6.76 -12.91 2.74
C ILE A 12 -6.45 -12.26 4.08
N PHE A 13 -6.01 -10.99 4.10
CA PHE A 13 -5.68 -10.28 5.34
C PHE A 13 -6.88 -10.11 6.27
N GLU A 14 -8.03 -9.68 5.74
CA GLU A 14 -9.25 -9.48 6.52
C GLU A 14 -9.77 -10.80 7.11
N LYS A 15 -9.66 -11.91 6.35
CA LYS A 15 -9.98 -13.26 6.87
C LYS A 15 -9.11 -13.66 8.07
N HIS A 16 -7.89 -13.14 8.17
CA HIS A 16 -6.98 -13.37 9.29
C HIS A 16 -7.06 -12.27 10.36
N GLY A 17 -8.09 -11.41 10.33
CA GLY A 17 -8.32 -10.37 11.33
C GLY A 17 -7.43 -9.13 11.17
N VAL A 18 -6.71 -8.99 10.06
CA VAL A 18 -5.90 -7.81 9.76
C VAL A 18 -6.78 -6.77 9.07
N THR A 19 -6.89 -5.59 9.69
CA THR A 19 -7.63 -4.46 9.10
C THR A 19 -6.71 -3.60 8.25
N VAL A 20 -6.98 -3.51 6.95
CA VAL A 20 -6.21 -2.67 6.03
C VAL A 20 -6.73 -1.23 6.10
N THR A 21 -5.99 -0.35 6.79
CA THR A 21 -6.36 1.06 7.00
C THR A 21 -5.80 2.01 5.93
N ARG A 22 -4.68 1.66 5.30
CA ARG A 22 -4.03 2.42 4.21
C ARG A 22 -3.58 1.44 3.12
N SER A 23 -3.52 1.90 1.87
CA SER A 23 -3.07 1.08 0.75
C SER A 23 -2.47 1.92 -0.38
N LEU A 24 -1.39 1.42 -0.96
CA LEU A 24 -0.82 1.90 -2.21
C LEU A 24 -0.84 0.76 -3.24
N VAL A 25 -1.35 1.04 -4.44
CA VAL A 25 -1.42 0.08 -5.54
C VAL A 25 -0.87 0.74 -6.79
N GLY A 26 0.28 0.26 -7.28
CA GLY A 26 0.97 0.86 -8.41
C GLY A 26 2.44 0.46 -8.49
N SER A 27 3.17 1.11 -9.40
CA SER A 27 4.59 0.86 -9.65
C SER A 27 5.48 1.75 -8.79
N TYR A 28 5.67 1.37 -7.52
CA TYR A 28 6.49 2.14 -6.56
C TYR A 28 7.95 1.68 -6.49
N VAL A 29 8.18 0.36 -6.57
CA VAL A 29 9.51 -0.26 -6.56
C VAL A 29 9.55 -1.28 -7.69
N THR A 30 10.21 -0.94 -8.80
CA THR A 30 10.21 -1.74 -10.04
C THR A 30 11.54 -2.47 -10.25
N SER A 31 11.52 -3.49 -11.11
CA SER A 31 12.72 -4.19 -11.58
C SER A 31 12.69 -4.28 -13.10
N LEU A 32 13.03 -3.16 -13.75
CA LEU A 32 12.99 -3.00 -15.21
C LEU A 32 11.65 -3.46 -15.80
N ASP A 33 11.67 -4.45 -16.70
CA ASP A 33 10.55 -5.00 -17.46
C ASP A 33 9.99 -6.30 -16.87
N MET A 34 10.35 -6.64 -15.63
CA MET A 34 9.85 -7.84 -14.94
C MET A 34 8.32 -7.85 -14.87
N ALA A 35 7.70 -8.92 -15.39
CA ALA A 35 6.28 -9.20 -15.20
C ALA A 35 6.05 -9.82 -13.82
N GLY A 36 5.72 -9.00 -12.83
CA GLY A 36 5.42 -9.45 -11.47
C GLY A 36 4.97 -8.32 -10.55
N CYS A 37 4.64 -8.66 -9.31
CA CYS A 37 4.37 -7.68 -8.26
C CYS A 37 4.85 -8.21 -6.91
N SER A 38 5.10 -7.30 -5.98
CA SER A 38 5.32 -7.60 -4.57
C SER A 38 4.16 -7.08 -3.74
N ILE A 39 3.91 -7.72 -2.59
CA ILE A 39 2.96 -7.25 -1.58
C ILE A 39 3.76 -6.95 -0.32
N THR A 40 3.63 -5.75 0.19
CA THR A 40 4.23 -5.32 1.47
C THR A 40 3.10 -5.07 2.46
N LEU A 41 3.21 -5.67 3.65
CA LEU A 41 2.32 -5.43 4.77
C LEU A 41 3.13 -4.80 5.91
N THR A 42 2.65 -3.68 6.44
CA THR A 42 3.29 -2.96 7.55
C THR A 42 2.25 -2.76 8.65
N MET A 43 2.59 -3.16 9.88
CA MET A 43 1.77 -2.87 11.04
C MET A 43 1.90 -1.39 11.38
N LEU A 44 0.78 -0.69 11.47
CA LEU A 44 0.73 0.71 11.86
C LEU A 44 0.23 0.83 13.29
N ASP A 45 0.96 1.58 14.08
CA ASP A 45 0.48 2.15 15.34
C ASP A 45 -0.03 3.58 15.11
N HIS A 46 -0.45 4.24 16.19
CA HIS A 46 -1.00 5.59 16.10
C HIS A 46 0.02 6.62 15.58
N GLU A 47 1.28 6.53 16.01
CA GLU A 47 2.33 7.48 15.62
C GLU A 47 2.69 7.33 14.13
N THR A 48 2.93 6.11 13.69
CA THR A 48 3.23 5.79 12.28
C THR A 48 2.05 6.08 11.35
N THR A 49 0.82 5.89 11.82
CA THR A 49 -0.37 6.32 11.07
C THR A 49 -0.40 7.84 10.87
N ALA A 50 -0.06 8.61 11.91
CA ALA A 50 -0.01 10.07 11.81
C ALA A 50 1.09 10.54 10.83
N PHE A 51 2.25 9.88 10.82
CA PHE A 51 3.29 10.18 9.82
C PHE A 51 2.86 9.86 8.40
N TRP A 52 2.14 8.74 8.19
CA TRP A 52 1.59 8.40 6.88
C TRP A 52 0.61 9.47 6.36
N ASP A 53 -0.28 9.94 7.22
CA ASP A 53 -1.35 10.88 6.85
C ASP A 53 -0.84 12.33 6.67
N THR A 54 0.40 12.62 7.07
CA THR A 54 1.01 13.94 6.88
C THR A 54 1.09 14.28 5.39
N PRO A 55 0.87 15.56 4.99
CA PRO A 55 0.95 15.96 3.59
C PRO A 55 2.29 15.61 2.95
N VAL A 56 2.23 15.10 1.73
CA VAL A 56 3.41 14.77 0.93
C VAL A 56 3.24 15.35 -0.46
N HIS A 57 4.31 15.92 -1.02
CA HIS A 57 4.34 16.43 -2.38
C HIS A 57 5.63 16.00 -3.07
N THR A 58 5.61 14.82 -3.68
CA THR A 58 6.70 14.28 -4.50
C THR A 58 6.16 13.87 -5.88
N ALA A 59 7.05 13.42 -6.76
CA ALA A 59 6.66 12.95 -8.09
C ALA A 59 5.74 11.71 -8.05
N ALA A 60 5.95 10.82 -7.07
CA ALA A 60 5.25 9.53 -6.99
C ALA A 60 4.17 9.46 -5.88
N LEU A 61 4.26 10.32 -4.86
CA LEU A 61 3.32 10.37 -3.74
C LEU A 61 2.82 11.81 -3.55
N ARG A 62 1.50 11.97 -3.52
CA ARG A 62 0.84 13.27 -3.32
C ARG A 62 -0.50 13.13 -2.61
N TRP A 63 -0.64 13.75 -1.44
CA TRP A 63 -1.91 13.87 -0.70
C TRP A 63 -1.83 15.00 0.34
N GLY A 64 -2.98 15.36 0.91
CA GLY A 64 -3.08 16.39 1.96
C GLY A 64 -2.91 17.83 1.45
N MET A 65 -3.32 18.09 0.20
CA MET A 65 -3.36 19.44 -0.38
C MET A 65 -4.57 20.25 0.11
#